data_AF-A0A928Z0D5-F1
#
_entry.id   AF-A0A928Z0D5-F1
#
_cell.length_a   1.000
_cell.length_b   1.000
_cell.length_c   1.000
_cell.angle_alpha   90.00
_cell.angle_beta   90.00
_cell.angle_gamma   90.00
#
_symmetry.space_group_name_H-M   'P 1'
#
loop_
_entity.id
_entity.type
_entity.pdbx_description
1 polymer ?
#
loop_
_entity_poly.entity_id
_entity_poly.type
_entity_poly.pdbx_seq_one_letter_code
_entity_poly.pdbx_strand_id
1 'polypeptide(L)'
;MTQFTLNLETGSVSFRFTPEAAQELKTNLNELMGRLKTTATTTGGRPAPQPSMEYRYTGDVFLELFCNPNIWASPFAARVLVTLRDDRIRLNTEAELSRLIEDVNQFLEQHS
;
A
#
# COMPACT_ATOMS: atom_id res chain seq x y z
N MET A 1 -15.33 -0.04 13.63
CA MET A 1 -14.26 0.85 13.11
C MET A 1 -13.20 1.01 14.16
N THR A 2 -11.97 0.70 13.77
CA THR A 2 -10.80 0.62 14.64
C THR A 2 -9.74 1.58 14.13
N GLN A 3 -8.73 1.86 14.95
CA GLN A 3 -7.67 2.80 14.58
C GLN A 3 -6.59 2.06 13.79
N PHE A 4 -6.38 2.49 12.55
CA PHE A 4 -5.27 2.01 11.73
C PHE A 4 -4.19 3.07 11.66
N THR A 5 -2.94 2.67 11.79
CA THR A 5 -1.77 3.56 11.74
C THR A 5 -0.88 3.15 10.59
N LEU A 6 -0.60 4.10 9.69
CA LEU A 6 0.42 3.97 8.65
C LEU A 6 1.71 4.63 9.15
N ASN A 7 2.79 3.86 9.16
CA ASN A 7 4.13 4.35 9.44
C ASN A 7 4.77 4.82 8.13
N LEU A 8 5.11 6.10 8.09
CA LEU A 8 5.69 6.76 6.92
C LEU A 8 7.20 6.86 7.09
N GLU A 9 7.91 7.27 6.04
CA GLU A 9 9.36 7.52 6.13
C GLU A 9 9.68 8.60 7.20
N THR A 10 8.78 9.58 7.34
CA THR A 10 8.86 10.60 8.40
C THR A 10 7.54 10.68 9.15
N GLY A 11 7.51 10.07 10.34
CA GLY A 11 6.35 10.07 11.23
C GLY A 11 5.33 8.99 10.91
N SER A 12 4.11 9.18 11.39
CA SER A 12 3.00 8.25 11.20
C SER A 12 1.67 9.00 11.12
N VAL A 13 0.68 8.35 10.53
CA VAL A 13 -0.69 8.87 10.47
C VAL A 13 -1.66 7.78 10.91
N SER A 14 -2.58 8.15 11.81
CA SER A 14 -3.61 7.25 12.30
C SER A 14 -5.00 7.73 11.89
N PHE A 15 -5.84 6.81 11.43
CA PHE A 15 -7.19 7.11 10.97
C PHE A 15 -8.15 5.94 11.22
N ARG A 16 -9.45 6.20 11.02
CA ARG A 16 -10.50 5.20 11.17
C ARG A 16 -10.51 4.29 9.95
N PHE A 17 -10.43 2.99 10.18
CA PHE A 17 -10.44 1.99 9.12
C PHE A 17 -11.23 0.75 9.54
N THR A 18 -11.60 -0.09 8.58
CA THR A 18 -12.34 -1.33 8.86
C THR A 18 -11.48 -2.56 8.57
N PRO A 19 -11.62 -3.64 9.36
CA PRO A 19 -10.91 -4.90 9.11
C PRO A 19 -11.17 -5.47 7.71
N GLU A 20 -12.39 -5.33 7.18
CA GLU A 20 -12.76 -5.82 5.85
C GLU A 20 -11.98 -5.08 4.76
N ALA A 21 -11.92 -3.74 4.85
CA ALA A 21 -11.14 -2.92 3.92
C ALA A 21 -9.64 -3.20 4.03
N ALA A 22 -9.14 -3.46 5.24
CA ALA A 22 -7.74 -3.86 5.45
C ALA A 22 -7.41 -5.22 4.83
N GLN A 23 -8.34 -6.17 4.83
CA GLN A 23 -8.16 -7.47 4.18
C GLN A 23 -8.10 -7.34 2.66
N GLU A 24 -8.93 -6.48 2.08
CA GLU A 24 -8.87 -6.14 0.65
C GLU A 24 -7.55 -5.44 0.30
N LEU A 25 -7.15 -4.46 1.10
CA LEU A 25 -5.88 -3.75 0.96
C LEU A 25 -4.68 -4.72 1.03
N LYS A 26 -4.67 -5.64 2.00
CA LYS A 26 -3.65 -6.69 2.13
C LYS A 26 -3.54 -7.54 0.88
N THR A 27 -4.67 -7.90 0.28
CA THR A 27 -4.71 -8.71 -0.95
C THR A 27 -4.04 -7.96 -2.10
N ASN A 28 -4.39 -6.69 -2.30
CA ASN A 28 -3.80 -5.84 -3.33
C ASN A 28 -2.28 -5.64 -3.15
N LEU A 29 -1.84 -5.36 -1.91
CA LEU A 29 -0.41 -5.18 -1.60
C LEU A 29 0.40 -6.47 -1.80
N ASN A 30 -0.16 -7.62 -1.43
CA ASN A 30 0.49 -8.92 -1.65
C ASN A 30 0.58 -9.29 -3.13
N GLU A 31 -0.46 -8.99 -3.92
CA GLU A 31 -0.42 -9.15 -5.36
C GLU A 31 0.70 -8.28 -5.97
N LEU A 32 0.76 -6.99 -5.61
CA LEU A 32 1.81 -6.08 -6.05
C LEU A 32 3.22 -6.59 -5.70
N MET A 33 3.41 -7.04 -4.45
CA MET A 33 4.66 -7.64 -3.98
C MET A 33 5.04 -8.87 -4.82
N GLY A 34 4.08 -9.76 -5.11
CA GLY A 34 4.28 -10.93 -5.97
C GLY A 34 4.69 -10.55 -7.38
N ARG A 35 3.99 -9.59 -8.00
CA ARG A 35 4.30 -9.10 -9.36
C ARG A 35 5.70 -8.49 -9.45
N LEU A 36 6.13 -7.72 -8.45
CA LEU A 36 7.47 -7.14 -8.37
C LEU A 36 8.57 -8.20 -8.20
N LYS A 37 8.30 -9.27 -7.42
CA LYS A 37 9.25 -10.39 -7.26
C LYS A 37 9.48 -11.10 -8.59
N THR A 38 8.43 -11.40 -9.35
CA THR A 38 8.53 -12.04 -10.66
C THR A 38 9.40 -11.23 -11.62
N THR A 39 9.21 -9.91 -11.67
CA THR A 39 10.05 -9.00 -12.48
C THR A 39 11.51 -9.07 -12.08
N ALA A 40 11.81 -9.02 -10.77
CA ALA A 40 13.17 -9.05 -10.26
C ALA A 40 13.91 -10.35 -10.59
N THR A 41 13.18 -11.47 -10.73
CA THR A 41 13.76 -12.79 -11.07
C THR A 41 13.90 -13.05 -12.57
N THR A 42 13.32 -12.21 -13.43
CA THR A 42 13.35 -12.40 -14.88
C THR A 42 14.74 -12.04 -15.41
N THR A 43 15.54 -13.05 -15.76
CA THR A 43 16.88 -12.89 -16.33
C THR A 43 16.82 -12.98 -17.85
N GLY A 44 16.94 -11.83 -18.53
CA GLY A 44 16.96 -11.73 -19.99
C GLY A 44 15.67 -11.14 -20.58
N GLY A 45 15.83 -10.09 -21.39
CA GLY A 45 14.72 -9.34 -22.00
C GLY A 45 14.13 -8.25 -21.08
N ARG A 46 13.58 -7.19 -21.68
CA ARG A 46 12.85 -6.16 -20.91
C ARG A 46 11.55 -6.80 -20.39
N PRO A 47 11.28 -6.76 -19.07
CA PRO A 47 10.04 -7.30 -18.52
C PRO A 47 8.81 -6.71 -19.20
N ALA A 48 7.77 -7.52 -19.40
CA ALA A 48 6.50 -7.04 -19.92
C ALA A 48 5.92 -5.98 -18.97
N PRO A 49 5.37 -4.86 -19.48
CA PRO A 49 4.78 -3.84 -18.64
C PRO A 49 3.65 -4.43 -17.79
N GLN A 50 3.72 -4.18 -16.48
CA GLN A 50 2.70 -4.57 -15.51
C GLN A 50 1.70 -3.44 -15.30
N PRO A 51 0.42 -3.75 -15.04
CA PRO A 51 -0.56 -2.74 -14.69
C PRO A 51 -0.21 -2.06 -13.37
N SER A 52 -0.52 -0.76 -13.26
CA SER A 52 -0.40 -0.05 -11.99
C SER A 52 -1.40 -0.60 -10.98
N MET A 53 -1.02 -0.62 -9.70
CA MET A 53 -1.96 -0.85 -8.60
C MET A 53 -2.66 0.47 -8.29
N GLU A 54 -3.98 0.42 -8.18
CA GLU A 54 -4.81 1.48 -7.60
C GLU A 54 -5.80 0.84 -6.63
N TYR A 55 -5.71 1.22 -5.36
CA TYR A 55 -6.67 0.82 -4.33
C TYR A 55 -7.34 2.08 -3.80
N ARG A 56 -8.67 2.07 -3.72
CA ARG A 56 -9.44 3.20 -3.22
C ARG A 56 -10.45 2.75 -2.19
N TYR A 57 -10.36 3.35 -1.01
CA TYR A 57 -11.34 3.23 0.05
C TYR A 57 -12.04 4.57 0.27
N THR A 58 -13.37 4.51 0.29
CA THR A 58 -14.24 5.68 0.55
C THR A 58 -15.16 5.37 1.71
N GLY A 59 -14.81 5.87 2.90
CA GLY A 59 -15.61 5.76 4.11
C GLY A 59 -15.50 7.04 4.94
N ASP A 60 -15.25 6.91 6.25
CA ASP A 60 -14.98 8.04 7.16
C ASP A 60 -13.76 8.87 6.72
N VAL A 61 -12.82 8.21 6.06
CA VAL A 61 -11.70 8.85 5.35
C VAL A 61 -11.70 8.38 3.91
N PHE A 62 -11.14 9.21 3.05
CA PHE A 62 -10.73 8.83 1.72
C PHE A 62 -9.28 8.35 1.78
N LEU A 63 -9.04 7.10 1.40
CA LEU A 63 -7.71 6.53 1.28
C LEU A 63 -7.52 6.01 -0.15
N GLU A 64 -6.46 6.45 -0.80
CA GLU A 64 -6.06 5.97 -2.12
C GLU A 64 -4.58 5.58 -2.08
N LEU A 65 -4.28 4.40 -2.62
CA LEU A 65 -2.92 3.90 -2.78
C LEU A 65 -2.65 3.63 -4.26
N PHE A 66 -1.58 4.21 -4.77
CA PHE A 66 -1.15 4.04 -6.14
C PHE A 66 0.31 3.56 -6.21
N CYS A 67 0.58 2.56 -7.04
CA CYS A 67 1.94 2.13 -7.32
C CYS A 67 2.09 1.72 -8.79
N ASN A 68 3.07 2.29 -9.47
CA ASN A 68 3.50 1.82 -10.79
C ASN A 68 4.66 0.82 -10.60
N PRO A 69 4.44 -0.50 -10.78
CA PRO A 69 5.49 -1.49 -10.57
C PRO A 69 6.63 -1.39 -11.60
N ASN A 70 6.43 -0.74 -12.74
CA ASN A 70 7.41 -0.71 -13.84
C ASN A 70 8.59 0.24 -13.59
N ILE A 71 8.49 1.14 -12.61
CA ILE A 71 9.56 2.10 -12.28
C ILE A 71 10.49 1.59 -11.16
N TRP A 72 10.18 0.42 -10.59
CA TRP A 72 10.92 -0.16 -9.48
C TRP A 72 11.67 -1.42 -9.91
N ALA A 73 12.96 -1.50 -9.54
CA ALA A 73 13.81 -2.65 -9.87
C ALA A 73 13.55 -3.86 -8.97
N SER A 74 13.06 -3.64 -7.75
CA SER A 74 12.75 -4.70 -6.78
C SER A 74 11.62 -4.28 -5.84
N PRO A 75 10.94 -5.24 -5.18
CA PRO A 75 9.91 -4.93 -4.20
C PRO A 75 10.41 -4.14 -2.98
N PHE A 76 11.68 -4.31 -2.60
CA PHE A 76 12.26 -3.63 -1.44
C PHE A 76 12.57 -2.15 -1.70
N ALA A 77 12.69 -1.76 -2.96
CA ALA A 77 12.84 -0.36 -3.36
C ALA A 77 11.48 0.30 -3.69
N ALA A 78 10.39 -0.48 -3.73
CA ALA A 78 9.11 -0.01 -4.22
C ALA A 78 8.43 0.92 -3.21
N ARG A 79 8.06 2.11 -3.68
CA ARG A 79 7.23 3.06 -2.93
C ARG A 79 5.82 3.08 -3.50
N VAL A 80 4.87 3.30 -2.61
CA VAL A 80 3.44 3.45 -2.91
C VAL A 80 3.06 4.88 -2.56
N LEU A 81 2.44 5.58 -3.52
CA LEU A 81 1.84 6.89 -3.28
C LEU A 81 0.58 6.68 -2.45
N VAL A 82 0.52 7.35 -1.30
CA VAL A 82 -0.60 7.31 -0.36
C VAL A 82 -1.24 8.69 -0.34
N THR A 83 -2.51 8.73 -0.72
CA THR A 83 -3.38 9.89 -0.54
C THR A 83 -4.36 9.56 0.57
N LEU A 84 -4.25 10.25 1.69
CA LEU A 84 -5.21 10.19 2.78
C LEU A 84 -5.90 11.55 2.91
N ARG A 85 -7.22 11.56 2.93
CA ARG A 85 -8.00 12.78 3.06
C ARG A 85 -9.18 12.56 4.01
N ASP A 86 -9.39 13.54 4.88
CA ASP A 86 -10.62 13.72 5.63
C ASP A 86 -11.19 15.13 5.39
N ASP A 87 -12.11 15.57 6.24
CA ASP A 87 -12.74 16.89 6.14
C ASP A 87 -11.79 18.06 6.44
N ARG A 88 -10.63 17.82 7.07
CA ARG A 88 -9.74 18.86 7.60
C ARG A 88 -8.33 18.79 7.02
N ILE A 89 -7.86 17.60 6.67
CA ILE A 89 -6.49 17.31 6.30
C ILE A 89 -6.48 16.52 5.00
N ARG A 90 -5.56 16.90 4.12
CA ARG A 90 -5.14 16.09 2.98
C ARG A 90 -3.65 15.83 3.11
N LEU A 91 -3.28 14.57 3.18
CA LEU A 91 -1.92 14.09 3.19
C LEU A 91 -1.66 13.35 1.88
N ASN A 92 -0.66 13.81 1.12
CA ASN A 92 -0.11 13.05 -0.01
C ASN A 92 1.33 12.73 0.35
N THR A 93 1.67 11.46 0.42
CA THR A 93 3.00 10.99 0.81
C THR A 93 3.36 9.72 0.07
N GLU A 94 4.62 9.31 0.18
CA GLU A 94 5.06 7.98 -0.21
C GLU A 94 5.29 7.12 1.03
N ALA A 95 5.04 5.82 0.91
CA ALA A 95 5.38 4.82 1.92
C ALA A 95 6.03 3.61 1.26
N GLU A 96 6.94 2.96 1.98
CA GLU A 96 7.57 1.72 1.50
C GLU A 96 6.54 0.58 1.43
N LEU A 97 6.55 -0.19 0.34
CA LEU A 97 5.61 -1.30 0.15
C LEU A 97 5.70 -2.34 1.28
N SER A 98 6.91 -2.70 1.70
CA SER A 98 7.15 -3.62 2.83
C SER A 98 6.53 -3.10 4.11
N ARG A 99 6.75 -1.82 4.43
CA ARG A 99 6.19 -1.19 5.64
C ARG A 99 4.67 -1.19 5.62
N LEU A 100 4.06 -0.83 4.49
CA LEU A 100 2.60 -0.86 4.35
C LEU A 100 2.02 -2.26 4.60
N ILE A 101 2.67 -3.31 4.07
CA ILE A 101 2.24 -4.69 4.30
C ILE A 101 2.34 -5.05 5.79
N GLU A 102 3.43 -4.66 6.46
CA GLU A 102 3.61 -4.87 7.90
C GLU A 102 2.52 -4.17 8.72
N ASP A 103 2.27 -2.89 8.45
CA ASP A 103 1.25 -2.10 9.16
C ASP A 103 -0.13 -2.74 9.02
N VAL A 104 -0.52 -3.13 7.79
CA VAL A 104 -1.80 -3.79 7.53
C VAL A 104 -1.90 -5.14 8.23
N ASN A 105 -0.83 -5.94 8.23
CA ASN A 105 -0.81 -7.22 8.94
C ASN A 105 -0.99 -7.03 10.44
N GLN A 106 -0.24 -6.11 11.06
CA GLN A 106 -0.38 -5.82 12.49
C GLN A 106 -1.79 -5.34 12.84
N PHE A 107 -2.38 -4.49 12.01
CA PHE A 107 -3.76 -4.04 12.21
C PHE A 107 -4.75 -5.21 12.16
N LEU A 108 -4.61 -6.11 11.20
CA LEU A 108 -5.48 -7.28 11.07
C LEU A 108 -5.28 -8.27 12.23
N GLU A 109 -4.06 -8.51 12.69
CA GLU A 109 -3.77 -9.38 13.84
C GLU A 109 -4.40 -8.87 15.15
N GLN A 110 -4.48 -7.54 15.31
CA GLN A 110 -5.09 -6.92 16.50
C GLN A 110 -6.63 -6.93 16.46
N HIS A 111 -7.24 -7.19 15.30
CA HIS A 111 -8.68 -7.05 15.06
C HIS A 111 -9.29 -8.25 14.33
N SER A 112 -8.60 -9.40 14.35
CA SER A 112 -9.06 -10.71 13.87
C SER A 112 -9.82 -11.49 14.93
#